data_AF-A0A975Q904-F1
#
_entry.id   AF-A0A975Q904-F1
#
_cell.length_a   1.000
_cell.length_b   1.000
_cell.length_c   1.000
_cell.angle_alpha   90.00
_cell.angle_beta   90.00
_cell.angle_gamma   90.00
#
_symmetry.space_group_name_H-M   'P 1'
#
loop_
_entity.id
_entity.type
_entity.pdbx_description
1 polymer ?
#
loop_
_entity_poly.entity_id
_entity_poly.type
_entity_poly.pdbx_seq_one_letter_code
_entity_poly.pdbx_strand_id
1 'polypeptide(L)'
;MIGLLPEETIKVYLSEENTIELPEKFCKKLNAEYELTLDIHVDHIVIRPVPKDPHDFYEKLLTQVIEEGFKGSKLIAEMRKRLIQHQGIARAIAADARAERKNVEYIASMKELELESRLDSDDWRYESY
;
A
#
# COMPACT_ATOMS: atom_id res chain seq x y z
N MET A 1 6.10 27.84 -6.72
CA MET A 1 5.66 26.49 -7.14
C MET A 1 6.06 26.31 -8.59
N ILE A 2 7.05 25.46 -8.86
CA ILE A 2 7.38 25.10 -10.24
C ILE A 2 6.32 24.09 -10.64
N GLY A 3 5.31 24.53 -11.38
CA GLY A 3 4.41 23.60 -12.06
C GLY A 3 5.26 22.80 -13.03
N LEU A 4 5.39 21.50 -12.79
CA LEU A 4 6.08 20.59 -13.70
C LEU A 4 5.37 20.67 -15.04
N LEU A 5 6.02 21.28 -16.03
CA LEU A 5 5.58 21.19 -17.41
C LEU A 5 5.58 19.70 -17.79
N PRO A 6 4.53 19.21 -18.45
CA PRO A 6 4.47 17.81 -18.83
C PRO A 6 5.61 17.51 -19.79
N GLU A 7 6.41 16.51 -19.46
CA GLU A 7 7.53 16.06 -20.31
C GLU A 7 7.00 15.55 -21.67
N GLU A 8 5.80 14.97 -21.67
CA GLU A 8 5.11 14.50 -22.87
C GLU A 8 3.59 14.63 -22.67
N THR A 9 2.86 15.06 -23.70
CA THR A 9 1.39 15.16 -23.69
C THR A 9 0.82 14.39 -24.87
N ILE A 10 -0.14 13.51 -24.60
CA ILE A 10 -0.94 12.84 -25.63
C ILE A 10 -2.42 13.15 -25.42
N LYS A 11 -3.18 13.12 -26.52
CA LYS A 11 -4.64 13.08 -26.46
C LYS A 11 -5.07 11.63 -26.54
N VAL A 12 -5.93 11.22 -25.62
CA VAL A 12 -6.58 9.90 -25.60
C VAL A 12 -8.09 10.10 -25.67
N TYR A 13 -8.79 9.12 -26.21
CA TYR A 13 -10.25 9.11 -26.27
C TYR A 13 -10.80 8.28 -25.12
N LEU A 14 -11.92 8.74 -24.56
CA LEU A 14 -12.70 7.96 -23.61
C LEU A 14 -13.66 7.08 -24.41
N SER A 15 -13.62 5.76 -24.20
CA SER A 15 -14.57 4.85 -24.84
C SER A 15 -15.97 5.03 -24.26
N GLU A 16 -16.98 4.47 -24.94
CA GLU A 16 -18.37 4.44 -24.44
C GLU A 16 -18.51 3.68 -23.11
N GLU A 17 -17.56 2.79 -22.82
CA GLU A 17 -17.50 2.00 -21.59
C GLU A 17 -16.69 2.68 -20.47
N ASN A 18 -16.30 3.95 -20.67
CA ASN A 18 -15.43 4.73 -19.78
C ASN A 18 -14.00 4.16 -19.63
N THR A 19 -13.50 3.48 -20.66
CA THR A 19 -12.13 2.96 -20.70
C THR A 19 -11.20 3.97 -21.38
N ILE A 20 -10.00 4.14 -20.83
CA ILE A 20 -8.90 4.87 -21.45
C ILE A 20 -7.78 3.88 -21.74
N GLU A 21 -7.34 3.81 -22.98
CA GLU A 21 -6.18 3.02 -23.37
C GLU A 21 -4.90 3.83 -23.16
N LEU A 22 -4.03 3.35 -22.28
CA LEU A 22 -2.71 3.95 -22.05
C LEU A 22 -1.69 3.32 -23.00
N PRO A 23 -1.01 4.11 -23.85
CA PRO A 23 0.00 3.56 -24.76
C PRO A 23 1.15 2.91 -23.98
N GLU A 24 1.67 1.79 -24.50
CA GLU A 24 2.74 0.99 -23.85
C GLU A 24 3.95 1.82 -23.42
N LYS A 25 4.31 2.86 -24.20
CA LYS A 25 5.41 3.78 -23.87
C LYS A 25 5.21 4.51 -22.54
N PHE A 26 3.97 4.86 -22.18
CA PHE A 26 3.66 5.51 -20.91
C PHE A 26 3.70 4.51 -19.77
N CYS A 27 3.18 3.29 -19.97
CA CYS A 27 3.30 2.22 -18.97
C CYS A 27 4.76 1.91 -18.63
N LYS A 28 5.63 1.81 -19.65
CA LYS A 28 7.08 1.63 -19.49
C LYS A 28 7.73 2.80 -18.75
N LYS A 29 7.42 4.05 -19.12
CA LYS A 29 7.97 5.25 -18.44
C LYS A 29 7.52 5.34 -16.98
N LEU A 30 6.27 4.99 -16.69
CA LEU A 30 5.73 4.96 -15.33
C LEU A 30 6.21 3.74 -14.55
N ASN A 31 6.94 2.80 -15.17
CA ASN A 31 7.24 1.49 -14.61
C ASN A 31 5.97 0.82 -14.02
N ALA A 32 4.84 1.00 -14.71
CA ALA A 32 3.55 0.47 -14.32
C ALA A 32 3.40 -0.92 -14.92
N GLU A 33 3.26 -1.95 -14.07
CA GLU A 33 3.09 -3.32 -14.54
C GLU A 33 1.61 -3.73 -14.61
N TYR A 34 0.87 -3.65 -13.51
CA TYR A 34 -0.50 -4.19 -13.46
C TYR A 34 -1.52 -3.28 -12.77
N GLU A 35 -1.09 -2.40 -11.86
CA GLU A 35 -2.00 -1.59 -11.05
C GLU A 35 -1.62 -0.11 -11.10
N LEU A 36 -2.66 0.73 -11.20
CA LEU A 36 -2.57 2.17 -11.21
C LEU A 36 -3.58 2.73 -10.19
N THR A 37 -3.21 3.80 -9.50
CA THR A 37 -4.16 4.63 -8.75
C THR A 37 -4.66 5.76 -9.61
N LEU A 38 -5.94 6.10 -9.45
CA LEU A 38 -6.59 7.28 -10.04
C LEU A 38 -7.02 8.20 -8.90
N ASP A 39 -6.34 9.34 -8.78
CA ASP A 39 -6.71 10.38 -7.81
C ASP A 39 -7.43 11.53 -8.51
N ILE A 40 -8.64 11.84 -8.06
CA ILE A 40 -9.46 12.94 -8.59
C ILE A 40 -9.08 14.24 -7.88
N HIS A 41 -8.65 15.23 -8.66
CA HIS A 41 -8.51 16.62 -8.25
C HIS A 41 -9.64 17.47 -8.86
N VAL A 42 -9.71 18.75 -8.49
CA VAL A 42 -10.81 19.65 -8.89
C VAL A 42 -10.95 19.76 -10.42
N ASP A 43 -9.85 19.71 -11.15
CA ASP A 43 -9.76 19.98 -12.58
C ASP A 43 -9.08 18.87 -13.41
N HIS A 44 -8.47 17.88 -12.75
CA HIS A 44 -7.73 16.81 -13.44
C HIS A 44 -7.72 15.50 -12.64
N ILE A 45 -7.35 14.41 -13.32
CA ILE A 45 -7.09 13.11 -12.70
C ILE A 45 -5.58 12.86 -12.74
N VAL A 46 -5.02 12.42 -11.63
CA VAL A 46 -3.62 11.97 -11.56
C VAL A 46 -3.59 10.45 -11.53
N ILE A 47 -2.90 9.86 -12.50
CA ILE A 47 -2.66 8.43 -12.59
C ILE A 47 -1.26 8.14 -12.05
N ARG A 48 -1.13 7.20 -11.11
CA ARG A 48 0.19 6.78 -10.59
C ARG A 48 0.32 5.26 -10.58
N PRO A 49 1.51 4.70 -10.84
CA PRO A 49 1.76 3.28 -10.64
C PRO A 49 1.59 2.86 -9.18
N VAL A 50 0.98 1.70 -8.96
CA VAL A 50 1.07 0.99 -7.69
C VAL A 50 2.29 0.08 -7.76
N PRO A 51 3.24 0.20 -6.81
CA PRO A 51 4.39 -0.71 -6.77
C PRO A 51 3.91 -2.13 -6.46
N LYS A 52 4.50 -3.10 -7.18
CA LYS A 52 4.21 -4.53 -7.04
C LYS A 52 4.51 -5.07 -5.64
N ASP A 53 5.56 -4.53 -5.03
CA ASP A 53 5.91 -4.72 -3.63
C ASP A 53 5.99 -3.33 -2.97
N PRO A 54 4.96 -2.95 -2.21
CA PRO A 54 4.97 -1.68 -1.49
C PRO A 54 6.09 -1.62 -0.45
N HIS A 55 6.59 -2.75 0.04
CA HIS A 55 7.70 -2.81 0.99
C HIS A 55 9.04 -2.44 0.33
N ASP A 56 9.31 -2.98 -0.86
CA ASP A 56 10.52 -2.65 -1.65
C ASP A 56 10.58 -1.14 -1.99
N PHE A 57 9.43 -0.51 -2.25
CA PHE A 57 9.36 0.95 -2.42
C PHE A 57 9.79 1.70 -1.15
N TYR A 58 9.34 1.26 0.02
CA TYR A 58 9.67 1.92 1.30
C TYR A 58 11.14 1.79 1.64
N GLU A 59 11.72 0.60 1.44
CA GLU A 59 13.14 0.36 1.67
C GLU A 59 13.99 1.23 0.75
N LYS A 60 13.64 1.32 -0.54
CA LYS A 60 14.32 2.19 -1.50
C LYS A 60 14.19 3.67 -1.14
N LEU A 61 12.99 4.12 -0.76
CA LEU A 61 12.76 5.50 -0.36
C LEU A 61 13.52 5.87 0.92
N LEU A 62 13.52 4.97 1.90
CA LEU A 62 14.27 5.15 3.14
C LEU A 62 15.78 5.21 2.87
N THR A 63 16.28 4.32 2.02
CA THR A 63 17.69 4.30 1.61
C THR A 63 18.10 5.62 0.98
N GLN A 64 17.31 6.14 0.04
CA GLN A 64 17.56 7.46 -0.57
C GLN A 64 17.60 8.59 0.48
N VAL A 65 16.64 8.63 1.40
CA VAL A 65 16.61 9.67 2.44
C VAL A 65 17.82 9.57 3.38
N ILE A 66 18.31 8.36 3.66
CA ILE A 66 19.54 8.15 4.44
C ILE A 66 20.78 8.59 3.65
N GLU A 67 20.87 8.24 2.37
CA GLU A 67 21.98 8.60 1.48
C GLU A 67 22.09 10.12 1.29
N GLU A 68 20.97 10.82 1.27
CA GLU A 68 20.90 12.29 1.27
C GLU A 68 21.35 12.93 2.60
N GLY A 69 21.68 12.11 3.61
CA GLY A 69 22.28 12.55 4.86
C GLY A 69 21.26 12.96 5.93
N PHE A 70 19.96 12.72 5.71
CA PHE A 70 18.96 12.97 6.74
C PHE A 70 19.11 11.97 7.90
N LYS A 71 19.01 12.47 9.13
CA LYS A 71 19.17 11.66 10.36
C LYS A 71 18.16 12.07 11.42
N GLY A 72 17.89 11.16 12.36
CA GLY A 72 17.03 11.40 13.52
C GLY A 72 15.65 11.92 13.14
N SER A 73 15.19 12.98 13.81
CA SER A 73 13.87 13.58 13.56
C SER A 73 13.70 14.15 12.15
N LYS A 74 14.80 14.59 11.50
CA LYS A 74 14.75 15.14 10.14
C LYS A 74 14.48 14.06 9.09
N LEU A 75 14.99 12.84 9.31
CA LEU A 75 14.70 11.69 8.45
C LEU A 75 13.21 11.35 8.47
N ILE A 76 12.59 11.34 9.65
CA ILE A 76 11.16 11.07 9.80
C ILE A 76 10.33 12.13 9.09
N ALA A 77 10.70 13.41 9.20
CA ALA A 77 10.01 14.50 8.53
C ALA A 77 10.09 14.38 6.99
N GLU A 78 11.28 14.08 6.46
CA GLU A 78 11.48 13.96 5.02
C GLU A 78 10.79 12.71 4.45
N MET A 79 10.87 11.58 5.15
CA MET A 79 10.11 10.37 4.80
C MET A 79 8.61 10.65 4.74
N ARG A 80 8.03 11.29 5.76
CA ARG A 80 6.60 11.64 5.76
C ARG A 80 6.21 12.53 4.59
N LYS A 81 7.04 13.54 4.29
CA LYS A 81 6.81 14.46 3.18
C LYS A 81 6.78 13.73 1.83
N ARG A 82 7.70 12.81 1.59
CA ARG A 82 7.75 12.00 0.35
C ARG A 82 6.62 10.98 0.28
N LEU A 83 6.28 10.34 1.40
CA LEU A 83 5.13 9.45 1.45
C LEU A 83 3.80 10.17 1.15
N ILE A 84 3.66 11.45 1.55
CA ILE A 84 2.52 12.30 1.18
C ILE A 84 2.52 12.61 -0.33
N GLN A 85 3.66 12.66 -1.00
CA GLN A 85 3.72 12.80 -2.47
C GLN A 85 3.31 11.50 -3.19
N HIS A 86 3.36 10.37 -2.47
CA HIS A 86 3.00 9.03 -2.94
C HIS A 86 1.79 8.46 -2.16
N GLN A 87 0.73 9.26 -1.96
CA GLN A 87 -0.42 8.87 -1.10
C GLN A 87 -1.04 7.53 -1.47
N GLY A 88 -1.10 7.18 -2.76
CA GLY A 88 -1.62 5.88 -3.21
C GLY A 88 -0.83 4.70 -2.63
N ILE A 89 0.50 4.82 -2.61
CA ILE A 89 1.39 3.81 -2.03
C ILE A 89 1.24 3.81 -0.51
N ALA A 90 1.23 4.99 0.14
CA ALA A 90 1.02 5.09 1.58
C ALA A 90 -0.30 4.44 2.04
N ARG A 91 -1.36 4.54 1.23
CA ARG A 91 -2.64 3.90 1.48
C ARG A 91 -2.60 2.39 1.28
N ALA A 92 -1.85 1.90 0.28
CA ALA A 92 -1.64 0.46 0.06
C ALA A 92 -0.95 -0.19 1.26
N ILE A 93 0.16 0.37 1.76
CA ILE A 93 0.85 -0.15 2.98
C ILE A 93 -0.09 -0.12 4.18
N ALA A 94 -0.85 0.97 4.35
CA ALA A 94 -1.78 1.06 5.47
C ALA A 94 -2.91 0.01 5.36
N ALA A 95 -3.29 -0.39 4.15
CA ALA A 95 -4.24 -1.48 3.94
C ALA A 95 -3.61 -2.85 4.23
N ASP A 96 -2.39 -3.10 3.75
CA ASP A 96 -1.66 -4.35 4.01
C ASP A 96 -1.38 -4.56 5.49
N ALA A 97 -0.91 -3.53 6.19
CA ALA A 97 -0.68 -3.58 7.64
C ALA A 97 -1.98 -3.84 8.43
N ARG A 98 -3.13 -3.37 7.93
CA ARG A 98 -4.44 -3.68 8.53
C ARG A 98 -4.89 -5.10 8.23
N ALA A 99 -4.64 -5.59 7.01
CA ALA A 99 -4.96 -6.97 6.63
C ALA A 99 -4.14 -7.96 7.46
N GLU A 100 -2.84 -7.73 7.62
CA GLU A 100 -1.95 -8.54 8.44
C GLU A 100 -2.40 -8.56 9.91
N ARG A 101 -2.75 -7.39 10.46
CA ARG A 101 -3.25 -7.29 11.82
C ARG A 101 -4.53 -8.12 12.04
N LYS A 102 -5.47 -8.08 11.09
CA LYS A 102 -6.70 -8.88 11.15
C LYS A 102 -6.42 -10.38 11.05
N ASN A 103 -5.45 -10.79 10.23
CA ASN A 103 -5.03 -12.18 10.13
C ASN A 103 -4.42 -12.68 11.46
N VAL A 104 -3.57 -11.88 12.10
CA VAL A 104 -3.01 -12.22 13.42
C VAL A 104 -4.10 -12.33 14.49
N GLU A 105 -5.06 -11.39 14.51
CA GLU A 105 -6.21 -11.43 15.44
C GLU A 105 -7.10 -12.66 15.21
N TYR A 106 -7.37 -13.02 13.94
CA TYR A 106 -8.12 -14.22 13.58
C TYR A 106 -7.42 -15.51 14.04
N ILE A 107 -6.11 -15.63 13.79
CA ILE A 107 -5.32 -16.79 14.22
C ILE A 107 -5.27 -16.90 15.75
N ALA A 108 -5.19 -15.77 16.47
CA ALA A 108 -5.25 -15.76 17.93
C ALA A 108 -6.60 -16.26 18.45
N SER A 109 -7.72 -15.78 17.88
CA SER A 109 -9.06 -16.24 18.28
C SER A 109 -9.30 -17.73 18.00
N MET A 110 -8.75 -18.25 16.91
CA MET A 110 -8.86 -19.67 16.58
C MET A 110 -8.11 -20.55 17.58
N LYS A 111 -6.91 -20.12 18.02
CA LYS A 111 -6.14 -20.84 19.05
C LYS A 111 -6.82 -20.82 20.42
N GLU A 112 -7.50 -19.73 20.76
CA GLU A 112 -8.23 -19.59 22.02
C GLU A 112 -9.45 -20.53 22.07
N LEU A 113 -10.23 -20.58 20.98
CA LEU A 113 -11.33 -21.54 20.84
C LEU A 113 -10.86 -23.01 20.86
N GLU A 114 -9.72 -23.30 20.24
CA GLU A 114 -9.13 -24.65 20.25
C GLU A 114 -8.61 -25.04 21.65
N LEU A 115 -8.14 -24.07 22.44
CA LEU A 115 -7.71 -24.27 23.82
C LEU A 115 -8.91 -24.51 24.76
N GLU A 116 -9.97 -23.71 24.62
CA GLU A 116 -11.22 -23.87 25.40
C GLU A 116 -11.88 -25.23 25.09
N SER A 117 -11.95 -25.61 23.81
CA SER A 117 -12.46 -26.93 23.41
C SER A 117 -11.64 -28.10 23.98
N ARG A 118 -10.35 -27.90 24.24
CA ARG A 118 -9.49 -28.92 24.86
C ARG A 118 -9.69 -29.00 26.37
N LEU A 119 -9.87 -27.84 27.02
CA LEU A 119 -10.14 -27.76 28.46
C LEU A 119 -11.49 -28.38 28.81
N ASP A 120 -12.54 -28.14 28.01
CA ASP A 120 -13.85 -28.79 28.17
C ASP A 120 -13.80 -30.32 27.94
N SER A 121 -12.83 -30.80 27.15
CA SER A 121 -12.69 -32.24 26.86
C SER A 121 -11.93 -33.03 27.94
N ASP A 122 -11.22 -32.35 28.85
CA ASP A 122 -10.41 -32.97 29.91
C ASP A 122 -11.12 -33.00 31.29
N ASP A 123 -12.31 -32.39 31.43
CA ASP A 123 -13.02 -32.22 32.71
C ASP A 123 -14.01 -33.36 33.07
N TRP A 124 -13.93 -34.53 32.42
CA TRP A 124 -14.84 -35.67 32.70
C TRP A 124 -14.32 -36.66 33.75
N ARG A 125 -13.26 -36.35 34.50
CA ARG A 125 -12.67 -37.26 35.51
C ARG A 125 -12.57 -36.66 36.91
N TYR A 126 -13.66 -36.17 37.47
CA TYR A 126 -13.84 -36.14 38.92
C TYR A 126 -15.33 -36.24 39.25
N GLU A 127 -15.84 -37.46 39.34
CA GLU A 127 -16.88 -37.87 40.30
C GLU A 127 -17.24 -39.33 40.04
N SER A 128 -16.53 -40.24 40.71
CA SER A 128 -17.02 -41.60 40.95
C SER A 128 -16.43 -42.05 42.29
N TYR A 129 -17.25 -41.88 43.33
CA TYR A 129 -17.16 -42.51 44.64
C TYR A 129 -17.14 -44.05 44.53
#